data_AF-A0A315WZQ1-F1
#
_entry.id   AF-A0A315WZQ1-F1
#
_cell.length_a   1.000
_cell.length_b   1.000
_cell.length_c   1.000
_cell.angle_alpha   90.00
_cell.angle_beta   90.00
_cell.angle_gamma   90.00
#
_symmetry.space_group_name_H-M   'P 1'
#
loop_
_entity.id
_entity.type
_entity.pdbx_description
1 polymer ?
#
loop_
_entity_poly.entity_id
_entity_poly.type
_entity_poly.pdbx_seq_one_letter_code
_entity_poly.pdbx_strand_id
1 'polypeptide(L)'
;MKKLLSLFLLAGVLLALAPIYADNEHSTSTSTSTEPIRKEIKAPKNAVTFDPTCVQNAVDKRDNAIIAATQAFSTSTQASLTTRRDALKSAWALTDRTARRTALRAAWKAYNSSLTAIRKTYNNAKRTVWSAWNTDRKACKGTPNDEPAHSSGIDLNL
;
A
#
# COMPACT_ATOMS: atom_id res chain seq x y z
N MET A 1 35.17 -20.33 25.45
CA MET A 1 36.13 -19.53 24.66
C MET A 1 35.69 -19.65 23.20
N LYS A 2 35.37 -18.65 22.38
CA LYS A 2 35.45 -17.18 22.36
C LYS A 2 34.18 -16.69 21.65
N LYS A 3 33.51 -15.66 22.18
CA LYS A 3 32.47 -14.89 21.47
C LYS A 3 33.18 -13.74 20.76
N LEU A 4 32.98 -13.58 19.46
CA LEU A 4 33.47 -12.44 18.70
C LEU A 4 32.27 -11.51 18.41
N LEU A 5 32.18 -10.46 19.22
CA LEU A 5 31.43 -9.25 18.90
C LEU A 5 32.14 -8.56 17.72
N SER A 6 31.38 -8.18 16.70
CA SER A 6 31.84 -7.22 15.69
C SER A 6 30.84 -6.06 15.67
N LEU A 7 31.22 -4.98 16.36
CA LEU A 7 30.57 -3.67 16.29
C LEU A 7 31.14 -2.96 15.05
N PHE A 8 30.27 -2.57 14.12
CA PHE A 8 30.58 -1.52 13.15
C PHE A 8 29.69 -0.31 13.46
N LEU A 9 30.33 0.68 14.10
CA LEU A 9 29.89 2.07 14.19
C LEU A 9 30.28 2.75 12.87
N LEU A 10 29.31 3.26 12.12
CA LEU A 10 29.56 4.33 11.14
C LEU A 10 28.50 5.42 11.33
N ALA A 11 28.99 6.63 11.57
CA ALA A 11 28.24 7.84 11.83
C ALA A 11 28.12 8.72 10.57
N GLY A 12 27.06 9.53 10.53
CA GLY A 12 26.91 10.72 9.67
C GLY A 12 26.51 10.40 8.22
N VAL A 13 25.63 11.14 7.55
CA VAL A 13 25.48 12.61 7.53
C VAL A 13 24.05 12.96 7.07
N LEU A 14 23.48 13.98 7.71
CA LEU A 14 22.25 14.68 7.37
C LEU A 14 22.43 15.47 6.06
N LEU A 15 21.48 15.40 5.12
CA LEU A 15 21.23 16.46 4.15
C LEU A 15 19.76 16.45 3.73
N ALA A 16 18.99 17.36 4.34
CA ALA A 16 17.65 17.73 3.89
C ALA A 16 17.75 18.86 2.86
N LEU A 17 17.12 18.66 1.71
CA LEU A 17 16.89 19.68 0.69
C LEU A 17 15.45 19.54 0.21
N ALA A 18 14.60 20.49 0.61
CA ALA A 18 13.26 20.66 0.07
C ALA A 18 13.29 21.76 -1.00
N PRO A 19 12.73 21.54 -2.21
CA PRO A 19 12.52 22.62 -3.17
C PRO A 19 11.24 23.42 -2.84
N ILE A 20 11.46 24.74 -2.76
CA ILE A 20 10.49 25.84 -2.69
C ILE A 20 10.24 26.32 -4.13
N TYR A 21 9.02 26.23 -4.67
CA TYR A 21 8.50 27.02 -5.82
C TYR A 21 6.97 26.84 -5.84
N ALA A 22 6.10 27.77 -6.23
CA ALA A 22 6.06 29.22 -6.39
C ALA A 22 4.60 29.49 -6.81
N ASP A 23 3.95 30.50 -6.21
CA ASP A 23 2.59 30.91 -6.58
C ASP A 23 2.54 31.42 -8.02
N ASN A 24 1.59 30.93 -8.81
CA ASN A 24 1.19 31.58 -10.06
C ASN A 24 -0.18 32.23 -9.87
N GLU A 25 -0.15 33.53 -9.61
CA GLU A 25 -1.29 34.40 -9.82
C GLU A 25 -1.56 34.53 -11.32
N HIS A 26 -2.79 34.24 -11.74
CA HIS A 26 -3.33 34.82 -12.95
C HIS A 26 -4.72 35.38 -12.67
N SER A 27 -4.73 36.68 -12.39
CA SER A 27 -5.91 37.53 -12.43
C SER A 27 -6.34 37.74 -13.88
N THR A 28 -7.56 37.32 -14.22
CA THR A 28 -8.27 37.83 -15.40
C THR A 28 -9.64 38.32 -14.95
N SER A 29 -9.70 39.63 -14.72
CA SER A 29 -10.94 40.39 -14.55
C SER A 29 -11.59 40.62 -15.92
N THR A 30 -12.80 40.12 -16.09
CA THR A 30 -13.72 40.59 -17.13
C THR A 30 -15.04 40.97 -16.44
N SER A 31 -15.24 42.27 -16.26
CA SER A 31 -16.49 42.84 -15.76
C SER A 31 -17.49 43.02 -16.90
N THR A 32 -18.58 42.26 -16.89
CA THR A 32 -19.78 42.59 -17.65
C THR A 32 -20.90 42.85 -16.66
N SER A 33 -21.22 44.13 -16.49
CA SER A 33 -22.33 44.63 -15.70
C SER A 33 -23.64 44.42 -16.45
N THR A 34 -24.56 43.64 -15.88
CA THR A 34 -25.99 43.76 -16.14
C THR A 34 -26.74 43.28 -14.90
N GLU A 35 -27.26 44.23 -14.13
CA GLU A 35 -28.08 43.99 -12.95
C GLU A 35 -29.51 43.65 -13.37
N PRO A 36 -30.07 42.54 -12.84
CA PRO A 36 -31.45 42.63 -12.37
C PRO A 36 -31.59 42.00 -10.97
N ILE A 37 -32.05 42.83 -10.04
CA ILE A 37 -32.79 42.52 -8.80
C ILE A 37 -32.55 41.10 -8.26
N ARG A 38 -31.44 40.94 -7.54
CA ARG A 38 -31.10 39.71 -6.81
C ARG A 38 -31.83 39.73 -5.47
N LYS A 39 -32.88 38.92 -5.32
CA LYS A 39 -33.31 38.46 -3.99
C LYS A 39 -32.09 37.87 -3.29
N GLU A 40 -31.71 38.39 -2.12
CA GLU A 40 -30.67 37.81 -1.28
C GLU A 40 -31.06 36.39 -0.88
N ILE A 41 -30.64 35.41 -1.69
CA ILE A 41 -30.54 34.04 -1.23
C ILE A 41 -29.28 34.00 -0.38
N LYS A 42 -29.45 34.05 0.94
CA LYS A 42 -28.37 33.81 1.90
C LYS A 42 -27.71 32.48 1.53
N ALA A 43 -26.47 32.53 1.03
CA ALA A 43 -25.67 31.33 0.82
C ALA A 43 -25.57 30.58 2.16
N PRO A 44 -25.85 29.27 2.21
CA PRO A 44 -25.76 28.52 3.45
C PRO A 44 -24.32 28.61 3.96
N LYS A 45 -24.14 29.08 5.20
CA LYS A 45 -22.84 29.37 5.83
C LYS A 45 -21.92 28.14 6.02
N ASN A 46 -22.30 26.97 5.50
CA ASN A 46 -21.59 25.70 5.62
C ASN A 46 -21.67 24.90 4.31
N ALA A 47 -21.40 25.52 3.15
CA ALA A 47 -21.18 24.73 1.94
C ALA A 47 -19.86 23.96 2.11
N VAL A 48 -19.94 22.69 2.52
CA VAL A 48 -18.75 21.85 2.67
C VAL A 48 -18.30 21.44 1.27
N THR A 49 -17.22 22.05 0.79
CA THR A 49 -16.71 21.87 -0.56
C THR A 49 -15.75 20.69 -0.65
N PHE A 50 -15.61 20.16 -1.86
CA PHE A 50 -14.56 19.19 -2.21
C PHE A 50 -13.17 19.75 -1.91
N ASP A 51 -12.31 18.93 -1.31
CA ASP A 51 -10.91 19.27 -1.01
C ASP A 51 -9.96 18.39 -1.85
N PRO A 52 -9.39 18.94 -2.95
CA PRO A 52 -8.50 18.18 -3.82
C PRO A 52 -7.18 17.78 -3.15
N THR A 53 -6.66 18.58 -2.22
CA THR A 53 -5.40 18.28 -1.53
C THR A 53 -5.61 17.15 -0.52
N CYS A 54 -6.74 17.13 0.16
CA CYS A 54 -7.14 16.02 1.04
C CYS A 54 -7.20 14.70 0.27
N VAL A 55 -7.80 14.69 -0.93
CA VAL A 55 -7.87 13.47 -1.76
C VAL A 55 -6.49 13.02 -2.23
N GLN A 56 -5.62 13.93 -2.66
CA GLN A 56 -4.24 13.59 -3.05
C GLN A 56 -3.48 12.90 -1.91
N ASN A 57 -3.55 13.45 -0.69
CA ASN A 57 -2.94 12.82 0.48
C ASN A 57 -3.51 11.42 0.79
N ALA A 58 -4.81 11.22 0.56
CA ALA A 58 -5.45 9.92 0.71
C ALA A 58 -4.98 8.91 -0.37
N VAL A 59 -4.70 9.39 -1.59
CA VAL A 59 -4.12 8.56 -2.67
C VAL A 59 -2.71 8.13 -2.28
N ASP A 60 -1.87 9.06 -1.85
CA ASP A 60 -0.50 8.75 -1.40
C ASP A 60 -0.52 7.70 -0.28
N LYS A 61 -1.42 7.85 0.70
CA LYS A 61 -1.59 6.89 1.77
C LYS A 61 -2.01 5.51 1.26
N ARG A 62 -2.97 5.45 0.32
CA ARG A 62 -3.45 4.19 -0.29
C ARG A 62 -2.32 3.48 -1.03
N ASP A 63 -1.67 4.17 -1.96
CA ASP A 63 -0.71 3.55 -2.88
C ASP A 63 0.57 3.13 -2.15
N ASN A 64 1.05 3.94 -1.20
CA ASN A 64 2.16 3.54 -0.34
C ASN A 64 1.84 2.28 0.48
N ALA A 65 0.59 2.13 0.95
CA ALA A 65 0.17 0.94 1.69
C ALA A 65 0.05 -0.31 0.78
N ILE A 66 -0.40 -0.16 -0.47
CA ILE A 66 -0.43 -1.25 -1.46
C ILE A 66 1.00 -1.68 -1.82
N ILE A 67 1.90 -0.72 -2.05
CA ILE A 67 3.32 -0.97 -2.29
C ILE A 67 3.93 -1.77 -1.13
N ALA A 68 3.72 -1.31 0.11
CA ALA A 68 4.22 -1.99 1.31
C ALA A 68 3.66 -3.41 1.45
N ALA A 69 2.35 -3.61 1.24
CA ALA A 69 1.73 -4.93 1.28
C ALA A 69 2.31 -5.88 0.22
N THR A 70 2.57 -5.38 -0.98
CA THR A 70 3.15 -6.14 -2.10
C THR A 70 4.60 -6.53 -1.82
N GLN A 71 5.40 -5.62 -1.25
CA GLN A 71 6.76 -5.89 -0.83
C GLN A 71 6.82 -6.96 0.27
N ALA A 72 5.92 -6.87 1.27
CA ALA A 72 5.82 -7.86 2.35
C ALA A 72 5.40 -9.24 1.82
N PHE A 73 4.45 -9.29 0.89
CA PHE A 73 4.03 -10.53 0.21
C PHE A 73 5.20 -11.18 -0.54
N SER A 74 5.91 -10.40 -1.34
CA SER A 74 7.07 -10.86 -2.13
C SER A 74 8.19 -11.39 -1.23
N THR A 75 8.54 -10.64 -0.19
CA THR A 75 9.57 -11.02 0.79
C THR A 75 9.21 -12.33 1.50
N SER A 76 7.98 -12.45 1.98
CA SER A 76 7.50 -13.65 2.70
C SER A 76 7.45 -14.88 1.78
N THR A 77 7.08 -14.67 0.51
CA THR A 77 7.05 -15.72 -0.50
C THR A 77 8.47 -16.20 -0.82
N GLN A 78 9.42 -15.27 -1.02
CA GLN A 78 10.83 -15.59 -1.23
C GLN A 78 11.43 -16.38 -0.06
N ALA A 79 11.13 -15.97 1.18
CA ALA A 79 11.54 -16.70 2.38
C ALA A 79 10.96 -18.13 2.41
N SER A 80 9.66 -18.29 2.13
CA SER A 80 9.00 -19.61 2.09
C SER A 80 9.57 -20.52 1.00
N LEU A 81 9.91 -19.95 -0.17
CA LEU A 81 10.57 -20.67 -1.27
C LEU A 81 11.97 -21.14 -0.87
N THR A 82 12.73 -20.28 -0.20
CA THR A 82 14.07 -20.59 0.32
C THR A 82 14.01 -21.75 1.31
N THR A 83 13.10 -21.68 2.30
CA THR A 83 12.87 -22.75 3.27
C THR A 83 12.48 -24.06 2.60
N ARG A 84 11.56 -24.01 1.60
CA ARG A 84 11.18 -25.21 0.83
C ARG A 84 12.37 -25.81 0.10
N ARG A 85 13.16 -24.99 -0.61
CA ARG A 85 14.36 -25.44 -1.34
C ARG A 85 15.29 -26.20 -0.41
N ASP A 86 15.59 -25.64 0.76
CA ASP A 86 16.54 -26.23 1.69
C ASP A 86 16.00 -27.52 2.30
N ALA A 87 14.71 -27.57 2.65
CA ALA A 87 14.05 -28.79 3.11
C ALA A 87 14.04 -29.89 2.04
N LEU A 88 13.82 -29.54 0.77
CA LEU A 88 13.87 -30.50 -0.33
C LEU A 88 15.29 -31.02 -0.56
N LYS A 89 16.32 -30.17 -0.51
CA LYS A 89 17.71 -30.60 -0.60
C LYS A 89 18.05 -31.60 0.50
N SER A 90 17.68 -31.31 1.74
CA SER A 90 17.88 -32.22 2.88
C SER A 90 17.13 -33.53 2.70
N ALA A 91 15.90 -33.50 2.20
CA ALA A 91 15.14 -34.72 1.92
C ALA A 91 15.81 -35.60 0.86
N TRP A 92 16.39 -35.01 -0.18
CA TRP A 92 17.10 -35.75 -1.23
C TRP A 92 18.44 -36.34 -0.79
N ALA A 93 19.03 -35.85 0.29
CA ALA A 93 20.21 -36.45 0.89
C ALA A 93 19.92 -37.77 1.64
N LEU A 94 18.64 -38.10 1.90
CA LEU A 94 18.25 -39.32 2.58
C LEU A 94 18.36 -40.52 1.62
N THR A 95 19.09 -41.56 2.04
CA THR A 95 19.25 -42.81 1.27
C THR A 95 17.99 -43.68 1.34
N ASP A 96 17.41 -43.82 2.53
CA ASP A 96 16.16 -44.57 2.72
C ASP A 96 14.99 -43.93 1.95
N ARG A 97 14.34 -44.76 1.13
CA ARG A 97 13.26 -44.30 0.24
C ARG A 97 12.03 -43.83 1.01
N THR A 98 11.70 -44.50 2.11
CA THR A 98 10.50 -44.18 2.90
C THR A 98 10.69 -42.86 3.64
N ALA A 99 11.83 -42.69 4.30
CA ALA A 99 12.22 -41.45 4.97
C ALA A 99 12.25 -40.27 4.00
N ARG A 100 12.86 -40.45 2.82
CA ARG A 100 12.89 -39.43 1.76
C ARG A 100 11.48 -39.00 1.33
N ARG A 101 10.60 -39.96 1.04
CA ARG A 101 9.21 -39.67 0.64
C ARG A 101 8.43 -38.94 1.72
N THR A 102 8.63 -39.28 2.98
CA THR A 102 8.01 -38.58 4.12
C THR A 102 8.52 -37.14 4.24
N ALA A 103 9.83 -36.93 4.17
CA ALA A 103 10.44 -35.60 4.24
C ALA A 103 10.00 -34.68 3.08
N LEU A 104 9.95 -35.21 1.85
CA LEU A 104 9.46 -34.46 0.69
C LEU A 104 8.01 -33.98 0.88
N ARG A 105 7.13 -34.84 1.38
CA ARG A 105 5.73 -34.48 1.67
C ARG A 105 5.62 -33.43 2.76
N ALA A 106 6.41 -33.57 3.82
CA ALA A 106 6.44 -32.60 4.90
C ALA A 106 6.88 -31.21 4.39
N ALA A 107 7.92 -31.14 3.56
CA ALA A 107 8.39 -29.89 2.95
C ALA A 107 7.31 -29.20 2.11
N TRP A 108 6.61 -29.95 1.27
CA TRP A 108 5.51 -29.41 0.45
C TRP A 108 4.29 -29.00 1.28
N LYS A 109 3.91 -29.81 2.28
CA LYS A 109 2.81 -29.46 3.20
C LYS A 109 3.10 -28.17 3.95
N ALA A 110 4.31 -28.02 4.48
CA ALA A 110 4.74 -26.80 5.17
C ALA A 110 4.68 -25.58 4.24
N TYR A 111 5.26 -25.67 3.04
CA TYR A 111 5.23 -24.60 2.06
C TYR A 111 3.81 -24.16 1.67
N ASN A 112 2.91 -25.12 1.40
CA ASN A 112 1.53 -24.81 1.04
C ASN A 112 0.77 -24.11 2.18
N SER A 113 1.03 -24.51 3.43
CA SER A 113 0.48 -23.85 4.61
C SER A 113 0.98 -22.41 4.72
N SER A 114 2.29 -22.18 4.59
CA SER A 114 2.89 -20.84 4.59
C SER A 114 2.32 -19.96 3.47
N LEU A 115 2.24 -20.47 2.25
CA LEU A 115 1.73 -19.71 1.11
C LEU A 115 0.25 -19.33 1.27
N THR A 116 -0.56 -20.21 1.84
CA THR A 116 -1.96 -19.92 2.16
C THR A 116 -2.08 -18.80 3.18
N ALA A 117 -1.26 -18.84 4.24
CA ALA A 117 -1.23 -17.78 5.26
C ALA A 117 -0.77 -16.43 4.66
N ILE A 118 0.31 -16.44 3.87
CA ILE A 118 0.84 -15.24 3.20
C ILE A 118 -0.21 -14.59 2.30
N ARG A 119 -0.91 -15.39 1.47
CA ARG A 119 -1.99 -14.90 0.60
C ARG A 119 -3.15 -14.31 1.40
N LYS A 120 -3.55 -14.97 2.49
CA LYS A 120 -4.62 -14.46 3.36
C LYS A 120 -4.23 -13.09 3.95
N THR A 121 -3.01 -12.96 4.46
CA THR A 121 -2.50 -11.70 4.99
C THR A 121 -2.47 -10.60 3.93
N TYR A 122 -1.96 -10.89 2.74
CA TYR A 122 -1.89 -9.93 1.64
C TYR A 122 -3.29 -9.48 1.18
N ASN A 123 -4.21 -10.42 0.98
CA ASN A 123 -5.59 -10.10 0.59
C ASN A 123 -6.31 -9.26 1.64
N ASN A 124 -6.10 -9.56 2.92
CA ASN A 124 -6.65 -8.76 4.01
C ASN A 124 -6.06 -7.35 4.02
N ALA A 125 -4.74 -7.20 3.84
CA ALA A 125 -4.09 -5.90 3.77
C ALA A 125 -4.70 -5.03 2.66
N LYS A 126 -4.85 -5.58 1.44
CA LYS A 126 -5.48 -4.86 0.32
C LYS A 126 -6.91 -4.43 0.63
N ARG A 127 -7.73 -5.31 1.21
CA ARG A 127 -9.11 -4.97 1.63
C ARG A 127 -9.14 -3.85 2.66
N THR A 128 -8.23 -3.90 3.64
CA THR A 128 -8.10 -2.85 4.66
C THR A 128 -7.70 -1.52 4.04
N VAL A 129 -6.75 -1.51 3.11
CA VAL A 129 -6.33 -0.28 2.41
C VAL A 129 -7.50 0.34 1.63
N TRP A 130 -8.26 -0.45 0.89
CA TRP A 130 -9.43 0.04 0.15
C TRP A 130 -10.57 0.52 1.06
N SER A 131 -10.76 -0.12 2.22
CA SER A 131 -11.71 0.35 3.24
C SER A 131 -11.29 1.72 3.81
N ALA A 132 -9.99 1.88 4.11
CA ALA A 132 -9.43 3.14 4.58
C ALA A 132 -9.55 4.25 3.53
N TRP A 133 -9.21 3.97 2.26
CA TRP A 133 -9.36 4.90 1.14
C TRP A 133 -10.79 5.44 1.03
N ASN A 134 -11.80 4.56 1.08
CA ASN A 134 -13.20 4.99 1.01
C ASN A 134 -13.60 5.91 2.18
N THR A 135 -13.03 5.65 3.36
CA THR A 135 -13.25 6.50 4.54
C THR A 135 -12.58 7.86 4.36
N ASP A 136 -11.31 7.87 3.97
CA ASP A 136 -10.50 9.09 3.80
C ASP A 136 -11.07 9.96 2.67
N ARG A 137 -11.37 9.39 1.50
CA ARG A 137 -11.98 10.11 0.37
C ARG A 137 -13.32 10.74 0.74
N LYS A 138 -14.18 10.03 1.49
CA LYS A 138 -15.46 10.57 1.97
C LYS A 138 -15.27 11.74 2.93
N ALA A 139 -14.23 11.70 3.77
CA ALA A 139 -13.89 12.82 4.64
C ALA A 139 -13.58 14.08 3.81
N CYS A 140 -12.86 13.92 2.70
CA CYS A 140 -12.51 14.95 1.71
C CYS A 140 -13.66 15.40 0.78
N LYS A 141 -14.88 14.89 1.00
CA LYS A 141 -16.08 15.12 0.15
C LYS A 141 -15.94 14.63 -1.30
N GLY A 142 -14.99 13.73 -1.57
CA GLY A 142 -14.97 12.99 -2.82
C GLY A 142 -16.14 12.01 -2.89
N THR A 143 -16.65 11.75 -4.09
CA THR A 143 -17.75 10.82 -4.37
C THR A 143 -17.23 9.50 -4.96
N PRO A 144 -17.96 8.39 -4.82
CA PRO A 144 -17.57 7.12 -5.43
C PRO A 144 -17.47 7.16 -6.96
N ASN A 145 -18.05 8.18 -7.61
CA ASN A 145 -18.01 8.35 -9.06
C ASN A 145 -16.75 9.07 -9.55
N ASP A 146 -15.95 9.63 -8.64
CA ASP A 146 -14.73 10.38 -8.97
C ASP A 146 -13.59 9.42 -9.39
N GLU A 147 -13.68 8.14 -9.04
CA GLU A 147 -12.74 7.09 -9.42
C GLU A 147 -13.49 5.93 -10.10
N PRO A 148 -12.96 5.31 -11.18
CA PRO A 148 -13.61 4.18 -11.82
C PRO A 148 -13.86 3.03 -10.84
N ALA A 149 -15.09 2.52 -10.78
CA ALA A 149 -15.51 1.50 -9.82
C ALA A 149 -14.68 0.19 -9.83
N HIS A 150 -13.94 -0.06 -10.89
CA HIS A 150 -13.11 -1.26 -11.05
C HIS A 150 -11.68 -1.12 -10.49
N SER A 151 -11.26 0.06 -10.04
CA SER A 151 -9.88 0.28 -9.55
C SER A 151 -9.53 -0.63 -8.37
N SER A 152 -10.43 -0.75 -7.40
CA SER A 152 -10.26 -1.70 -6.29
C SER A 152 -10.20 -3.15 -6.71
N GLY A 153 -10.95 -3.52 -7.76
CA GLY A 153 -10.94 -4.86 -8.33
C GLY A 153 -9.60 -5.21 -8.96
N ILE A 154 -8.92 -4.26 -9.60
CA ILE A 154 -7.59 -4.47 -10.16
C ILE A 154 -6.62 -4.86 -9.04
N ASP A 155 -6.53 -4.03 -8.00
CA ASP A 155 -5.56 -4.26 -6.94
C ASP A 155 -5.90 -5.50 -6.10
N LEU A 156 -7.17 -5.77 -5.84
CA LEU A 156 -7.59 -6.97 -5.11
C LEU A 156 -7.22 -8.27 -5.85
N ASN A 157 -6.96 -8.21 -7.15
CA ASN A 157 -6.54 -9.34 -7.97
C ASN A 157 -5.04 -9.39 -8.32
N LEU A 158 -4.25 -8.38 -7.91
CA LEU A 158 -2.78 -8.46 -7.88
C LEU A 158 -2.29 -9.60 -6.96
#